data_AF-A0A2V2U9J3-F1
#
_entry.id   AF-A0A2V2U9J3-F1
#
_cell.length_a   1.000
_cell.length_b   1.000
_cell.length_c   1.000
_cell.angle_alpha   90.00
_cell.angle_beta   90.00
_cell.angle_gamma   90.00
#
_symmetry.space_group_name_H-M   'P 1'
#
loop_
_entity.id
_entity.type
_entity.pdbx_description
1 polymer ?
#
loop_
_entity_poly.entity_id
_entity_poly.type
_entity_poly.pdbx_seq_one_letter_code
_entity_poly.pdbx_strand_id
1 'polypeptide(L)' 'MSNDAIENVLILQGGGSLGACGCGVFKALANNNIKMDVVAGTSIGGLNATIIAGSKEQATRTILVGSR' A
#
# COMPACT_ATOMS: atom_id res chain seq x y z
N MET A 1 -17.51 9.02 -22.50
CA MET A 1 -17.47 8.16 -21.30
C MET A 1 -16.14 8.42 -20.63
N SER A 2 -16.09 9.15 -19.51
CA SER A 2 -14.84 9.30 -18.77
C SER A 2 -14.46 7.92 -18.26
N ASN A 3 -13.28 7.45 -18.65
CA ASN A 3 -12.63 6.33 -17.98
C ASN A 3 -12.16 6.86 -16.62
N ASP A 4 -13.08 7.03 -15.67
CA ASP A 4 -12.71 7.12 -14.26
C ASP A 4 -12.27 5.72 -13.85
N ALA A 5 -11.03 5.38 -14.22
CA ALA A 5 -10.37 4.16 -13.79
C ALA A 5 -10.38 4.16 -12.26
N ILE A 6 -11.13 3.21 -11.68
CA ILE A 6 -11.19 3.05 -10.23
C ILE A 6 -9.79 2.64 -9.76
N GLU A 7 -9.11 3.56 -9.08
CA GLU A 7 -7.77 3.35 -8.54
C GLU A 7 -7.87 2.96 -7.06
N ASN A 8 -7.39 1.77 -6.72
CA ASN A 8 -7.41 1.29 -5.35
C ASN A 8 -6.14 1.75 -4.61
N VAL A 9 -6.34 2.55 -3.56
CA VAL A 9 -5.25 3.15 -2.78
C VAL A 9 -5.26 2.62 -1.36
N LEU A 10 -4.13 2.05 -0.91
CA LEU A 10 -3.91 1.60 0.47
C LEU A 10 -2.99 2.57 1.20
N ILE A 11 -3.43 3.16 2.32
CA ILE A 11 -2.62 4.10 3.10
C ILE A 11 -2.20 3.44 4.42
N LEU A 12 -0.88 3.25 4.58
CA LEU A 12 -0.24 2.68 5.76
C LEU A 12 0.29 3.79 6.66
N GLN A 13 -0.46 4.14 7.69
CA GLN A 13 -0.05 5.13 8.67
C GLN A 13 1.19 4.65 9.46
N GLY A 14 2.05 5.59 9.86
CA GLY A 14 3.15 5.33 10.78
C GLY A 14 2.68 5.19 12.23
N GLY A 15 3.40 4.39 13.03
CA GLY A 15 3.10 4.19 14.46
C GLY A 15 3.45 2.78 14.92
N GLY A 16 4.72 2.53 15.25
CA GLY A 16 5.18 1.30 15.91
C GLY A 16 4.58 -0.02 15.40
N SER A 17 3.95 -0.77 16.29
CA SER A 17 3.36 -2.11 16.06
C SER A 17 2.27 -2.17 14.98
N LEU A 18 1.73 -1.04 14.51
CA LEU A 18 0.74 -1.00 13.42
C LEU A 18 1.34 -1.36 12.04
N GLY A 19 2.67 -1.35 11.90
CA GLY A 19 3.33 -1.75 10.64
C GLY A 19 3.05 -3.21 10.25
N ALA A 20 3.04 -4.14 11.22
CA ALA A 20 2.72 -5.55 10.97
C ALA A 20 1.25 -5.75 10.52
N CYS A 21 0.34 -4.90 11.02
CA CYS A 21 -1.05 -4.87 10.59
C CYS A 21 -1.16 -4.51 9.10
N GLY A 22 -0.39 -3.50 8.64
CA GLY A 22 -0.40 -3.07 7.24
C GLY A 22 -0.04 -4.16 6.24
N CYS A 23 1.00 -4.95 6.52
CA CYS A 23 1.39 -6.08 5.65
C CYS A 23 0.33 -7.20 5.66
N GLY A 24 -0.29 -7.47 6.82
CA GLY A 24 -1.37 -8.44 6.95
C GLY A 24 -2.62 -8.04 6.16
N VAL A 25 -3.00 -6.76 6.21
CA VAL A 25 -4.09 -6.19 5.43
C VAL A 25 -3.82 -6.31 3.93
N PHE A 26 -2.62 -5.95 3.46
CA PHE A 26 -2.25 -6.11 2.05
C PHE A 26 -2.35 -7.58 1.61
N LYS A 27 -1.85 -8.51 2.43
CA LYS A 27 -1.93 -9.95 2.14
C LYS A 27 -3.37 -10.46 2.09
N ALA A 28 -4.22 -10.00 2.99
CA ALA A 28 -5.64 -10.34 2.99
C ALA A 28 -6.37 -9.79 1.75
N LEU A 29 -6.06 -8.56 1.33
CA LEU A 29 -6.59 -7.95 0.11
C LEU A 29 -6.14 -8.72 -1.14
N ALA A 30 -4.86 -9.09 -1.22
CA ALA A 30 -4.31 -9.90 -2.31
C ALA A 30 -4.98 -11.29 -2.38
N ASN A 31 -5.20 -11.95 -1.24
CA ASN A 31 -5.93 -13.22 -1.17
C ASN A 31 -7.38 -13.11 -1.65
N ASN A 32 -8.01 -11.93 -1.51
CA ASN A 32 -9.36 -11.66 -2.00
C ASN A 32 -9.39 -11.17 -3.46
N ASN A 33 -8.28 -11.28 -4.21
CA ASN A 33 -8.14 -10.78 -5.58
C ASN A 33 -8.36 -9.27 -5.74
N ILE A 34 -8.23 -8.49 -4.64
CA ILE A 34 -8.33 -7.03 -4.70
C ILE A 34 -6.95 -6.47 -5.05
N LYS A 35 -6.81 -5.97 -6.28
CA LYS A 35 -5.57 -5.35 -6.76
C LYS A 35 -5.45 -3.94 -6.20
N MET A 36 -4.29 -3.65 -5.62
CA MET A 36 -3.92 -2.30 -5.18
C MET A 36 -3.05 -1.66 -6.25
N ASP A 37 -3.44 -0.48 -6.70
CA ASP A 37 -2.71 0.30 -7.70
C ASP A 37 -1.68 1.21 -7.03
N VAL A 38 -2.02 1.74 -5.86
CA VAL A 38 -1.15 2.65 -5.09
C VAL A 38 -1.11 2.23 -3.62
N VAL A 39 0.09 2.24 -3.04
CA VAL A 39 0.30 2.09 -1.60
C VAL A 39 1.07 3.29 -1.09
N ALA A 40 0.46 4.06 -0.19
CA ALA A 40 1.09 5.20 0.46
C ALA A 40 1.48 4.86 1.90
N GLY A 41 2.53 5.46 2.44
CA GLY A 41 2.83 5.31 3.86
C GLY A 41 3.83 6.29 4.44
N THR A 42 3.81 6.41 5.78
CA THR A 42 4.70 7.29 6.56
C THR A 42 5.51 6.46 7.54
N SER A 43 6.81 6.81 7.73
CA SER A 43 7.71 6.12 8.66
C SER A 43 7.75 4.60 8.38
N ILE A 44 7.48 3.74 9.36
CA ILE A 44 7.45 2.28 9.19
C ILE A 44 6.41 1.82 8.15
N GLY A 45 5.29 2.54 8.02
CA GLY A 45 4.28 2.28 6.98
C GLY A 45 4.81 2.55 5.57
N GLY A 46 5.73 3.50 5.42
CA GLY A 46 6.42 3.79 4.17
C GLY A 46 7.42 2.70 3.76
N LEU A 47 8.12 2.11 4.74
CA LEU A 47 9.01 0.97 4.50
C LEU A 47 8.22 -0.24 3.98
N ASN A 48 7.10 -0.56 4.64
CA ASN A 48 6.20 -1.63 4.20
C ASN A 48 5.61 -1.35 2.82
N ALA A 49 5.17 -0.11 2.56
CA ALA A 49 4.67 0.30 1.24
C ALA A 49 5.71 0.11 0.13
N THR A 50 7.00 0.35 0.42
CA THR A 50 8.10 0.16 -0.52
C THR A 50 8.35 -1.33 -0.81
N ILE A 51 8.32 -2.18 0.23
CA ILE A 51 8.47 -3.64 0.08
C ILE A 51 7.32 -4.22 -0.75
N ILE A 52 6.10 -3.75 -0.50
CA ILE A 52 4.90 -4.18 -1.22
C ILE A 52 5.02 -3.83 -2.70
N ALA A 53 5.37 -2.59 -3.06
CA ALA A 53 5.55 -2.21 -4.46
C ALA A 53 6.76 -2.85 -5.15
N GLY A 54 7.81 -3.18 -4.38
CA GLY A 54 8.97 -3.90 -4.89
C GLY A 54 8.70 -5.39 -5.15
N SER A 55 7.56 -5.92 -4.69
CA SER A 55 7.19 -7.32 -4.92
C SER A 55 6.73 -7.51 -6.37
N LYS A 56 7.39 -8.43 -7.09
CA LYS A 56 7.15 -8.71 -8.53
C LYS A 56 5.73 -9.17 -8.87
N GLU A 57 4.94 -9.53 -7.87
CA GLU A 57 3.61 -10.10 -8.03
C GLU A 57 2.55 -9.05 -8.43
N GLN A 58 2.76 -7.76 -8.09
CA GLN A 58 1.82 -6.69 -8.41
C GLN A 58 2.55 -5.40 -8.80
N ALA A 59 2.17 -4.81 -9.93
CA ALA A 59 2.67 -3.51 -10.36
C ALA A 59 1.99 -2.40 -9.55
N THR A 60 2.38 -2.27 -8.28
CA THR A 60 1.82 -1.30 -7.35
C THR A 60 2.78 -0.12 -7.18
N ARG A 61 2.26 1.11 -7.14
CA ARG A 61 3.07 2.32 -6.99
C ARG A 61 3.21 2.70 -5.51
N THR A 62 4.42 3.01 -5.04
CA THR A 62 4.63 3.52 -3.67
C THR A 62 4.60 5.04 -3.61
N ILE A 63 3.96 5.58 -2.57
CA ILE A 63 4.05 6.99 -2.18
C ILE A 63 4.56 7.09 -0.74
N LEU A 64 5.71 7.74 -0.53
CA LEU A 64 6.22 8.05 0.81
C LEU A 64 5.72 9.43 1.24
N VAL A 65 4.91 9.46 2.29
CA VAL A 65 4.37 10.71 2.85
C VAL A 65 5.23 11.13 4.04
N GLY A 66 6.00 12.21 3.87
CA GLY A 66 6.76 12.81 4.95
C GLY A 66 5.92 13.80 5.77
N SER A 67 6.14 13.85 7.07
CA SER A 67 5.70 14.96 7.91
C SER A 67 6.52 16.18 7.50
N ARG A 68 5.87 17.21 6.95
CA ARG A 68 6.53 18.52 6.79
C ARG A 68 6.90 19.10 8.15
#